data_AF-A0A1E5QHM6-F1
#
_entry.id   AF-A0A1E5QHM6-F1
#
_cell.length_a   1.000
_cell.length_b   1.000
_cell.length_c   1.000
_cell.angle_alpha   90.00
_cell.angle_beta   90.00
_cell.angle_gamma   90.00
#
_symmetry.space_group_name_H-M   'P 1'
#
loop_
_entity.id
_entity.type
_entity.pdbx_description
1 polymer ?
#
loop_
_entity_poly.entity_id
_entity_poly.type
_entity_poly.pdbx_seq_one_letter_code
_entity_poly.pdbx_strand_id
1 'polypeptide(L)'
;MPKPIDWTVGIPARTLIANGKQVSGHFPLEGEEARAILYRRNESNLTSYIVYDEEGKAIKRVDLTGKAHAGIPTPHVVEYSHHQNSQKKIFVQANKRVRPAMPDEIP
;
A
#
# COMPACT_ATOMS: atom_id res chain seq x y z
N MET A 1 -14.37 12.69 -0.34
CA MET A 1 -13.02 12.85 0.26
C MET A 1 -12.01 12.55 -0.82
N PRO A 2 -10.94 13.33 -0.97
CA PRO A 2 -9.97 13.10 -2.03
C PRO A 2 -9.21 11.80 -1.75
N LYS A 3 -9.11 10.94 -2.78
CA LYS A 3 -8.15 9.84 -2.80
C LYS A 3 -6.75 10.45 -2.75
N PRO A 4 -5.82 9.95 -1.93
CA PRO A 4 -4.44 10.43 -1.98
C PRO A 4 -3.86 10.26 -3.38
N ILE A 5 -2.97 11.17 -3.76
CA ILE A 5 -2.27 11.08 -5.05
C ILE A 5 -1.38 9.85 -5.00
N ASP A 6 -1.71 8.86 -5.82
CA ASP A 6 -0.90 7.67 -6.01
C ASP A 6 0.20 7.97 -7.04
N TRP A 7 1.38 8.36 -6.55
CA TRP A 7 2.54 8.66 -7.38
C TRP A 7 3.16 7.42 -8.04
N THR A 8 2.66 6.21 -7.72
CA THR A 8 3.19 4.95 -8.24
C THR A 8 2.53 4.48 -9.53
N VAL A 9 1.49 5.17 -10.00
CA VAL A 9 0.75 4.80 -11.22
C VAL A 9 1.71 4.75 -12.43
N GLY A 10 1.74 3.61 -13.12
CA GLY A 10 2.60 3.38 -14.28
C GLY A 10 4.05 3.02 -13.94
N ILE A 11 4.42 2.93 -12.65
CA ILE A 11 5.71 2.43 -12.20
C ILE A 11 5.57 0.95 -11.88
N PRO A 12 6.32 0.04 -12.54
CA PRO A 12 6.25 -1.39 -12.25
C PRO A 12 6.58 -1.71 -10.79
N ALA A 13 5.82 -2.61 -10.18
CA ALA A 13 5.98 -3.02 -8.79
C ALA A 13 7.42 -3.48 -8.50
N ARG A 14 8.05 -4.23 -9.42
CA ARG A 14 9.46 -4.62 -9.29
C ARG A 14 10.41 -3.45 -9.05
N THR A 15 10.16 -2.30 -9.69
CA THR A 15 10.97 -1.09 -9.56
C THR A 15 10.73 -0.43 -8.20
N LEU A 16 9.48 -0.40 -7.75
CA LEU A 16 9.11 0.10 -6.42
C LEU A 16 9.78 -0.75 -5.33
N ILE A 17 9.59 -2.07 -5.37
CA ILE A 17 10.06 -2.99 -4.34
C ILE A 17 11.59 -3.05 -4.28
N ALA A 18 12.29 -2.92 -5.41
CA ALA A 18 13.75 -2.86 -5.44
C ALA A 18 14.33 -1.71 -4.62
N ASN A 19 13.56 -0.63 -4.43
CA ASN A 19 13.92 0.53 -3.61
C ASN A 19 13.21 0.52 -2.25
N GLY A 20 12.47 -0.55 -1.93
CA GLY A 20 11.71 -0.67 -0.69
C GLY A 20 12.53 -1.27 0.46
N LYS A 21 11.97 -1.16 1.66
CA LYS A 21 12.51 -1.74 2.89
C LYS A 21 11.72 -2.98 3.29
N GLN A 22 12.42 -4.07 3.53
CA GLN A 22 11.79 -5.28 4.08
C GLN A 22 11.37 -5.03 5.54
N VAL A 23 10.15 -5.42 5.87
CA VAL A 23 9.62 -5.37 7.24
C VAL A 23 8.89 -6.67 7.60
N SER A 24 8.57 -6.81 8.89
CA SER A 24 7.77 -7.91 9.43
C SER A 24 6.57 -7.37 10.22
N GLY A 25 5.52 -8.17 10.36
CA GLY A 25 4.33 -7.81 11.13
C GLY A 25 3.35 -6.91 10.38
N HIS A 26 2.74 -5.99 11.12
CA HIS A 26 1.76 -5.03 10.59
C HIS A 26 2.49 -3.87 9.91
N PHE A 27 2.00 -3.46 8.74
CA PHE A 27 2.45 -2.22 8.13
C PHE A 27 1.93 -1.03 8.95
N PRO A 28 2.79 -0.06 9.31
CA PRO A 28 2.33 1.20 9.87
C PRO A 28 1.51 1.94 8.81
N LEU A 29 0.46 2.66 9.22
CA LEU A 29 -0.36 3.43 8.28
C LEU A 29 0.11 4.88 8.17
N GLU A 30 0.84 5.37 9.17
CA GLU A 30 1.31 6.74 9.31
C GLU A 30 2.70 6.75 9.96
N GLY A 31 3.45 7.84 9.75
CA GLY A 31 4.73 8.08 10.41
C GLY A 31 5.93 7.45 9.72
N GLU A 32 5.77 6.99 8.48
CA GLU A 32 6.88 6.54 7.65
C GLU A 32 7.62 7.70 6.98
N GLU A 33 8.73 7.38 6.31
CA GLU A 33 9.41 8.35 5.46
C GLU A 33 8.54 8.74 4.24
N ALA A 34 8.76 9.95 3.73
CA ALA A 34 8.11 10.45 2.54
C ALA A 34 8.35 9.49 1.36
N ARG A 35 7.27 9.09 0.69
CA ARG A 35 7.29 8.16 -0.45
C ARG A 35 7.95 6.81 -0.14
N ALA A 36 7.92 6.38 1.13
CA ALA A 36 8.43 5.09 1.51
C ALA A 36 7.73 3.95 0.76
N ILE A 37 8.45 2.84 0.64
CA ILE A 37 7.93 1.57 0.14
C ILE A 37 8.36 0.51 1.14
N LEU A 38 7.40 -0.17 1.75
CA LEU A 38 7.69 -1.29 2.64
C LEU A 38 7.18 -2.58 2.02
N TYR A 39 7.91 -3.67 2.20
CA TYR A 39 7.53 -4.96 1.66
C TYR A 39 7.71 -6.09 2.67
N ARG A 40 6.93 -7.16 2.48
CA ARG A 40 7.02 -8.40 3.26
C ARG A 40 7.33 -9.57 2.35
N ARG A 41 8.17 -10.46 2.84
CA ARG A 41 8.60 -11.68 2.15
C ARG A 41 8.57 -12.84 3.15
N ASN A 42 8.12 -14.01 2.70
CA ASN A 42 8.37 -15.28 3.39
C ASN A 42 9.64 -15.94 2.83
N GLU A 43 10.00 -17.13 3.29
CA GLU A 43 11.26 -17.81 2.95
C GLU A 43 11.65 -17.79 1.46
N SER A 44 10.66 -17.81 0.56
CA SER A 44 10.90 -17.82 -0.89
C SER A 44 10.21 -16.69 -1.65
N ASN A 45 9.13 -16.11 -1.14
CA ASN A 45 8.22 -15.29 -1.96
C ASN A 45 7.87 -13.95 -1.33
N LEU A 46 7.86 -12.91 -2.16
CA LEU A 46 7.26 -11.64 -1.80
C LEU A 46 5.76 -11.84 -1.57
N THR A 47 5.26 -11.40 -0.41
CA THR A 47 3.86 -11.63 -0.04
C THR A 47 3.01 -10.39 -0.19
N SER A 48 3.57 -9.21 0.06
CA SER A 48 2.85 -7.93 -0.04
C SER A 48 3.81 -6.75 -0.01
N TYR A 49 3.35 -5.60 -0.48
CA TYR A 49 4.02 -4.31 -0.31
C TYR A 49 3.00 -3.20 -0.06
N ILE A 50 3.45 -2.09 0.53
CA ILE A 50 2.65 -0.90 0.82
C ILE A 50 3.44 0.33 0.41
N VAL A 51 2.74 1.35 -0.09
CA VAL A 51 3.34 2.61 -0.56
C VAL A 51 2.75 3.79 0.17
N TYR A 52 3.59 4.78 0.46
CA TYR A 52 3.26 5.95 1.26
C TYR A 52 3.32 7.23 0.43
N ASP A 53 2.60 8.27 0.85
CA ASP A 53 2.62 9.58 0.23
C ASP A 53 3.83 10.43 0.69
N GLU A 54 3.85 11.69 0.27
CA GLU A 54 4.90 12.66 0.61
C GLU A 54 4.99 12.98 2.11
N GLU A 55 3.98 12.60 2.90
CA GLU A 55 3.91 12.84 4.34
C GLU A 55 4.02 11.53 5.15
N GLY A 56 4.46 10.43 4.51
CA GLY A 56 4.63 9.15 5.20
C GLY A 56 3.32 8.45 5.57
N LYS A 57 2.25 8.67 4.79
CA LYS A 57 0.90 8.11 5.01
C LYS A 57 0.55 7.10 3.94
N ALA A 58 0.03 5.95 4.34
CA ALA A 58 -0.24 4.86 3.41
C ALA A 58 -1.29 5.26 2.36
N ILE A 59 -1.01 4.93 1.09
CA ILE A 59 -1.88 5.17 -0.06
C ILE A 59 -2.60 3.88 -0.44
N LYS A 60 -1.84 2.79 -0.59
CA LYS A 60 -2.35 1.46 -0.93
C LYS A 60 -1.41 0.37 -0.45
N ARG A 61 -1.97 -0.80 -0.16
CA ARG A 61 -1.24 -2.06 0.05
C ARG A 61 -1.61 -3.04 -1.04
N VAL A 62 -0.63 -3.71 -1.62
CA VAL A 62 -0.83 -4.79 -2.58
C VAL A 62 -0.46 -6.10 -1.89
N ASP A 63 -1.44 -6.98 -1.75
CA ASP A 63 -1.26 -8.34 -1.23
C ASP A 63 -1.16 -9.29 -2.43
N LEU A 64 0.02 -9.91 -2.62
CA LEU A 64 0.33 -10.76 -3.78
C LEU A 64 -0.04 -12.22 -3.53
N THR A 65 0.06 -12.66 -2.28
CA THR A 65 -0.30 -14.02 -1.85
C THR A 65 -1.01 -13.96 -0.51
N GLY A 66 -1.75 -15.02 -0.17
CA GLY A 66 -2.47 -15.15 1.09
C GLY A 66 -3.98 -15.00 0.94
N LYS A 67 -4.66 -14.72 2.06
CA LYS A 67 -6.12 -14.74 2.15
C LYS A 67 -6.77 -13.65 1.30
N ALA A 68 -7.94 -13.96 0.76
CA ALA A 68 -8.81 -12.96 0.13
C ALA A 68 -9.22 -11.87 1.13
N HIS A 69 -9.44 -10.66 0.64
CA HIS A 69 -9.94 -9.53 1.42
C HIS A 69 -11.22 -9.00 0.77
N ALA A 70 -12.29 -8.86 1.55
CA ALA A 70 -13.60 -8.40 1.07
C ALA A 70 -14.12 -9.22 -0.13
N GLY A 71 -13.83 -10.52 -0.16
CA GLY A 71 -14.22 -11.43 -1.24
C GLY A 71 -13.31 -11.41 -2.48
N ILE A 72 -12.27 -10.56 -2.52
CA ILE A 72 -11.34 -10.46 -3.65
C ILE A 72 -10.09 -11.32 -3.37
N PRO A 73 -9.77 -12.32 -4.22
CA PRO A 73 -8.58 -13.14 -4.04
C PRO A 73 -7.28 -12.35 -4.28
N THR A 74 -6.16 -12.83 -3.75
CA THR A 74 -4.84 -12.30 -4.12
C THR A 74 -4.48 -12.73 -5.56
N PRO A 75 -3.79 -11.88 -6.36
CA PRO A 75 -3.27 -10.57 -6.00
C PRO A 75 -4.35 -9.47 -5.98
N HIS A 76 -4.41 -8.69 -4.91
CA HIS A 76 -5.36 -7.58 -4.76
C HIS A 76 -4.74 -6.34 -4.10
N VAL A 77 -5.39 -5.20 -4.27
CA VAL A 77 -5.03 -3.92 -3.67
C VAL A 77 -6.07 -3.53 -2.63
N VAL A 78 -5.58 -3.16 -1.45
CA VAL A 78 -6.33 -2.44 -0.41
C VAL A 78 -5.99 -0.97 -0.55
N GLU A 79 -6.96 -0.13 -0.91
CA GLU A 79 -6.78 1.32 -1.01
C GLU A 79 -7.07 1.99 0.34
N TYR A 80 -6.26 2.98 0.71
CA TYR A 80 -6.45 3.79 1.91
C TYR A 80 -7.03 5.15 1.56
N SER A 81 -7.84 5.70 2.47
CA SER A 81 -8.37 7.06 2.36
C SER A 81 -7.66 7.96 3.35
N HIS A 82 -7.44 9.21 2.96
CA HIS A 82 -6.93 10.25 3.85
C HIS A 82 -8.08 11.16 4.28
N HIS A 83 -8.33 11.17 5.58
CA HIS A 83 -9.38 12.00 6.17
C HIS A 83 -8.76 13.19 6.89
N GLN A 84 -9.20 14.39 6.54
CA GLN A 84 -8.76 15.62 7.20
C GLN A 84 -9.81 16.03 8.23
N ASN A 85 -9.38 16.24 9.48
CA ASN A 85 -10.27 16.79 10.51
C ASN A 85 -10.40 18.32 10.39
N SER A 86 -11.28 18.92 11.20
CA SER A 86 -11.47 20.38 11.28
C SER A 86 -10.20 21.15 11.67
N GLN A 87 -9.21 20.50 12.26
CA GLN A 87 -7.90 21.05 12.63
C GLN A 87 -6.84 20.84 11.53
N LYS A 88 -7.26 20.46 10.32
CA LYS A 88 -6.40 20.17 9.16
C LYS A 88 -5.44 18.98 9.32
N LYS A 89 -5.54 18.18 10.38
CA LYS A 89 -4.75 16.97 10.56
C LYS A 89 -5.30 15.85 9.67
N ILE A 90 -4.42 15.22 8.91
CA ILE A 90 -4.73 14.07 8.05
C ILE A 90 -4.56 12.78 8.85
N PHE A 91 -5.55 11.89 8.74
CA PHE A 91 -5.55 10.55 9.29
C PHE A 91 -5.76 9.52 8.17
N VAL A 92 -5.06 8.40 8.27
CA VAL A 92 -5.21 7.29 7.33
C VAL A 92 -6.29 6.35 7.83
N GLN A 93 -7.31 6.18 7.01
CA GLN A 93 -8.35 5.19 7.24
C GLN A 93 -8.16 4.02 6.29
N ALA A 94 -8.09 2.81 6.85
CA ALA A 94 -8.26 1.58 6.09
C ALA A 94 -9.65 1.61 5.45
N ASN A 95 -9.70 1.99 4.17
CA ASN A 95 -10.95 1.97 3.44
C ASN A 95 -11.28 0.50 3.10
N LYS A 96 -12.57 0.19 2.98
CA LYS A 96 -13.02 -1.15 2.56
C LYS A 96 -12.88 -1.36 1.04
N ARG A 97 -12.17 -0.47 0.34
CA ARG A 97 -11.99 -0.54 -1.11
C ARG A 97 -10.87 -1.52 -1.41
N VAL A 98 -11.29 -2.74 -1.73
CA VAL A 98 -10.43 -3.80 -2.25
C VAL A 98 -10.75 -3.99 -3.72
N ARG A 99 -9.72 -4.09 -4.56
CA ARG A 99 -9.85 -4.38 -6.00
C ARG A 99 -8.77 -5.37 -6.45
N PRO A 100 -8.94 -6.08 -7.58
CA PRO A 100 -7.85 -6.82 -8.18
C PRO A 100 -6.63 -5.93 -8.43
N ALA A 101 -5.44 -6.52 -8.31
CA ALA A 101 -4.19 -5.85 -8.67
C ALA A 101 -4.11 -5.63 -10.19
N MET A 102 -3.60 -4.47 -10.58
CA MET A 102 -3.28 -4.18 -11.97
C MET A 102 -1.98 -4.88 -12.37
N PRO A 103 -1.72 -5.10 -13.68
CA PRO A 103 -0.50 -5.78 -14.14
C PRO A 103 0.80 -5.09 -13.70
N ASP A 104 0.83 -3.76 -13.65
CA ASP A 104 1.98 -2.98 -13.17
C ASP A 104 2.17 -3.07 -11.65
N GLU A 105 1.14 -3.48 -10.91
CA GLU A 105 1.19 -3.68 -9.46
C GLU A 105 1.68 -5.08 -9.05
N ILE A 106 1.95 -5.96 -10.01
CA ILE A 106 2.45 -7.33 -9.80
C ILE A 106 3.94 -7.37 -10.24
N PRO A 107 4.89 -7.81 -9.39
CA PRO A 107 6.33 -7.80 -9.68
C PRO A 107 6.78 -8.79 -10.77
#